data_AF-A0A7Y2HPU7-F1
#
_entry.id   AF-A0A7Y2HPU7-F1
#
_cell.length_a   1.000
_cell.length_b   1.000
_cell.length_c   1.000
_cell.angle_alpha   90.00
_cell.angle_beta   90.00
_cell.angle_gamma   90.00
#
_symmetry.space_group_name_H-M   'P 1'
#
loop_
_entity.id
_entity.type
_entity.pdbx_description
1 polymer ?
#
loop_
_entity_poly.entity_id
_entity_poly.type
_entity_poly.pdbx_seq_one_letter_code
_entity_poly.pdbx_strand_id
1 'polypeptide(L)'
;MARSTATRSSAVALGIGVAAALFWHGEARGVPEGGPGAAGAREGRILLHAEAPPLGHTGGFGEPTCVICHIGDDENAYGGSVSILGLPEAYEPGAIYALTVVLGAEETTVAGFQLSARFSEGETAGGSAGELAPVSPRVEVKAGENGVAYAHQNVAGSPAQRPDGSVWLVEWTAPESDDAVVFHVAANSGNGDNSPLSDLVYRAEVRVQGGRRRSRTITGGRRRCPGLSR
;
A
#
# COMPACT_ATOMS: atom_id res chain seq x y z
N MET A 1 -5.82 -28.02 -55.53
CA MET A 1 -5.85 -29.50 -55.46
C MET A 1 -5.78 -29.89 -53.99
N ALA A 2 -6.73 -30.70 -53.53
CA ALA A 2 -7.00 -31.01 -52.13
C ALA A 2 -6.42 -32.38 -51.70
N ARG A 3 -6.16 -32.52 -50.39
CA ARG A 3 -6.22 -33.71 -49.49
C ARG A 3 -5.53 -33.25 -48.18
N SER A 4 -6.19 -32.98 -47.06
CA SER A 4 -7.14 -33.74 -46.22
C SER A 4 -6.56 -35.02 -45.63
N THR A 5 -6.21 -34.98 -44.34
CA THR A 5 -6.43 -36.06 -43.37
C THR A 5 -6.54 -35.47 -41.96
N ALA A 6 -7.74 -35.57 -41.41
CA ALA A 6 -8.05 -35.39 -39.99
C ALA A 6 -8.06 -36.76 -39.31
N THR A 7 -7.58 -36.84 -38.06
CA THR A 7 -7.76 -38.03 -37.22
C THR A 7 -8.50 -37.64 -35.94
N ARG A 8 -9.55 -38.39 -35.65
CA ARG A 8 -10.56 -38.19 -34.61
C ARG A 8 -10.12 -38.64 -33.21
N SER A 9 -10.60 -37.87 -32.22
CA SER A 9 -11.29 -38.22 -30.97
C SER A 9 -10.99 -39.51 -30.20
N SER A 10 -10.86 -39.38 -28.87
CA SER A 10 -11.68 -40.11 -27.89
C SER A 10 -11.68 -39.40 -26.54
N ALA A 11 -12.87 -39.01 -26.08
CA ALA A 11 -13.15 -38.64 -24.70
C ALA A 11 -13.58 -39.91 -23.94
N VAL A 12 -13.16 -40.04 -22.68
CA VAL A 12 -13.72 -41.04 -21.76
C VAL A 12 -14.11 -40.31 -20.48
N ALA A 13 -15.41 -40.24 -20.25
CA ALA A 13 -16.02 -39.91 -18.98
C ALA A 13 -16.75 -41.18 -18.47
N LEU A 14 -16.40 -41.62 -17.27
CA LEU A 14 -17.14 -42.51 -16.37
C LEU A 14 -16.60 -42.16 -14.97
N GLY A 15 -17.38 -41.96 -13.93
CA GLY A 15 -18.68 -42.54 -13.61
C GLY A 15 -18.60 -42.94 -12.14
N ILE A 16 -19.50 -42.37 -11.34
CA ILE A 16 -19.64 -42.45 -9.89
C ILE A 16 -19.62 -43.89 -9.36
N GLY A 17 -18.96 -44.12 -8.22
CA GLY A 17 -19.03 -45.35 -7.45
C GLY A 17 -18.99 -45.07 -5.94
N VAL A 18 -20.17 -45.02 -5.32
CA VAL A 18 -20.40 -45.02 -3.88
C VAL A 18 -20.24 -46.46 -3.36
N ALA A 19 -19.46 -46.67 -2.30
CA ALA A 19 -19.50 -47.91 -1.53
C ALA A 19 -19.66 -47.59 -0.05
N ALA A 20 -20.69 -48.19 0.53
CA ALA A 20 -21.19 -47.97 1.87
C ALA A 20 -20.54 -48.87 2.92
N ALA A 21 -20.50 -48.34 4.14
CA ALA A 21 -20.70 -48.97 5.45
C ALA A 21 -20.15 -50.39 5.69
N LEU A 22 -19.18 -50.47 6.62
CA LEU A 22 -19.11 -51.55 7.58
C LEU A 22 -19.52 -51.03 8.96
N PHE A 23 -20.62 -51.60 9.45
CA PHE A 23 -21.15 -51.45 10.81
C PHE A 23 -20.21 -52.14 11.80
N TRP A 24 -19.79 -51.42 12.84
CA TRP A 24 -19.29 -51.99 14.08
C TRP A 24 -20.26 -51.61 15.21
N HIS A 25 -20.78 -52.62 15.90
CA HIS A 25 -21.60 -52.44 17.11
C HIS A 25 -20.68 -52.23 18.31
N GLY A 26 -20.94 -51.20 19.11
CA GLY A 26 -20.21 -50.94 20.35
C GLY A 26 -20.98 -49.98 21.24
N GLU A 27 -21.71 -50.55 22.19
CA GLU A 27 -22.56 -49.89 23.17
C GLU A 27 -21.80 -48.86 24.03
N ALA A 28 -22.49 -47.76 24.37
CA ALA A 28 -22.02 -46.71 25.24
C ALA A 28 -21.79 -47.19 26.70
N ARG A 29 -20.75 -46.65 27.35
CA ARG A 29 -20.75 -46.13 28.75
C ARG A 29 -19.33 -45.74 29.18
N GLY A 30 -19.20 -44.53 29.75
CA GLY A 30 -18.08 -44.13 30.59
C GLY A 30 -17.34 -42.89 30.09
N VAL A 31 -17.71 -41.73 30.62
CA VAL A 31 -16.87 -40.53 30.64
C VAL A 31 -15.91 -40.67 31.82
N PRO A 32 -14.58 -40.58 31.65
CA PRO A 32 -13.69 -40.16 32.71
C PRO A 32 -13.36 -38.67 32.53
N GLU A 33 -13.65 -37.91 33.58
CA GLU A 33 -13.07 -36.59 33.79
C GLU A 33 -11.55 -36.69 33.99
N GLY A 34 -10.82 -35.66 33.52
CA GLY A 34 -9.51 -35.31 34.08
C GLY A 34 -8.31 -35.43 33.14
N GLY A 35 -7.89 -34.28 32.59
CA GLY A 35 -6.54 -34.08 32.07
C GLY A 35 -6.48 -32.88 31.12
N PRO A 36 -5.70 -31.81 31.41
CA PRO A 36 -5.53 -30.72 30.47
C PRO A 36 -4.61 -31.19 29.34
N GLY A 37 -5.20 -31.83 28.34
CA GLY A 37 -4.54 -32.14 27.07
C GLY A 37 -4.40 -30.86 26.28
N ALA A 38 -3.14 -30.47 26.04
CA ALA A 38 -2.70 -29.33 25.25
C ALA A 38 -3.68 -28.95 24.13
N ALA A 39 -4.50 -27.94 24.40
CA ALA A 39 -5.06 -27.13 23.34
C ALA A 39 -3.86 -26.43 22.69
N GLY A 40 -3.51 -26.85 21.48
CA GLY A 40 -2.51 -26.17 20.68
C GLY A 40 -2.87 -24.70 20.63
N ALA A 41 -2.11 -23.89 21.36
CA ALA A 41 -2.10 -22.46 21.18
C ALA A 41 -1.82 -22.26 19.69
N ARG A 42 -2.74 -21.60 19.00
CA ARG A 42 -2.38 -21.00 17.73
C ARG A 42 -1.52 -19.83 18.16
N GLU A 43 -0.20 -20.02 18.21
CA GLU A 43 0.75 -18.96 18.49
C GLU A 43 0.33 -17.72 17.70
N GLY A 44 -0.21 -16.73 18.42
CA GLY A 44 -0.47 -15.42 17.88
C GLY A 44 0.88 -14.88 17.45
N ARG A 45 1.11 -14.82 16.14
CA ARG A 45 2.31 -14.23 15.58
C ARG A 45 2.28 -12.74 15.94
N ILE A 46 2.98 -12.37 17.00
CA ILE A 46 3.14 -10.96 17.39
C ILE A 46 4.09 -10.35 16.37
N LEU A 47 3.52 -9.92 15.26
CA LEU A 47 4.17 -9.02 14.33
C LEU A 47 4.13 -7.64 14.99
N LEU A 48 5.23 -7.26 15.65
CA LEU A 48 5.35 -5.94 16.26
C LEU A 48 5.01 -4.89 15.20
N HIS A 49 3.94 -4.11 15.44
CA HIS A 49 3.43 -3.05 14.58
C HIS A 49 2.86 -3.43 13.20
N ALA A 50 2.52 -4.70 12.93
CA ALA A 50 1.77 -5.03 11.70
C ALA A 50 0.40 -4.33 11.63
N GLU A 51 -0.17 -4.00 12.78
CA GLU A 51 -1.45 -3.29 12.92
C GLU A 51 -1.34 -1.81 12.53
N ALA A 52 -0.25 -1.15 12.95
CA ALA A 52 0.09 0.23 12.63
C ALA A 52 1.54 0.54 13.07
N PRO A 53 2.41 1.06 12.18
CA PRO A 53 3.72 1.56 12.58
C PRO A 53 3.58 2.85 13.40
N PRO A 54 4.56 3.18 14.26
CA PRO A 54 4.64 4.52 14.86
C PRO A 54 4.64 5.59 13.77
N LEU A 55 3.74 6.58 13.87
CA LEU A 55 3.66 7.67 12.90
C LEU A 55 4.90 8.58 12.99
N GLY A 56 5.15 9.37 11.94
CA GLY A 56 6.32 10.25 11.87
C GLY A 56 7.64 9.51 11.62
N HIS A 57 7.62 8.43 10.82
CA HIS A 57 8.80 7.63 10.51
C HIS A 57 9.11 7.59 9.00
N THR A 58 8.92 8.71 8.31
CA THR A 58 9.09 8.81 6.85
C THR A 58 10.50 9.21 6.42
N GLY A 59 11.35 9.66 7.34
CA GLY A 59 12.66 10.26 7.05
C GLY A 59 12.59 11.72 6.59
N GLY A 60 11.39 12.24 6.30
CA GLY A 60 11.17 13.61 5.87
C GLY A 60 11.19 14.60 7.04
N PHE A 61 11.68 15.82 6.80
CA PHE A 61 11.63 16.92 7.78
C PHE A 61 12.24 16.58 9.16
N GLY A 62 13.30 15.77 9.17
CA GLY A 62 14.02 15.38 10.39
C GLY A 62 13.37 14.23 11.16
N GLU A 63 12.34 13.59 10.60
CA GLU A 63 11.78 12.36 11.15
C GLU A 63 12.78 11.19 11.07
N PRO A 64 12.73 10.25 12.04
CA PRO A 64 13.41 8.97 11.87
C PRO A 64 12.81 8.18 10.68
N THR A 65 13.45 7.08 10.33
CA THR A 65 12.88 6.04 9.46
C THR A 65 12.74 4.73 10.23
N CYS A 66 12.38 3.65 9.55
CA CYS A 66 12.22 2.33 10.16
C CYS A 66 13.53 1.80 10.78
N VAL A 67 14.69 2.36 10.43
CA VAL A 67 16.01 1.95 10.97
C VAL A 67 16.15 2.14 12.47
N ILE A 68 15.29 2.95 13.09
CA ILE A 68 15.29 3.12 14.56
C ILE A 68 14.92 1.81 15.29
N CYS A 69 14.16 0.92 14.62
CA CYS A 69 13.77 -0.37 15.16
C CYS A 69 14.34 -1.54 14.34
N HIS A 70 14.33 -1.43 13.01
CA HIS A 70 14.78 -2.47 12.08
C HIS A 70 16.25 -2.26 11.76
N ILE A 71 17.11 -3.00 12.46
CA ILE A 71 18.57 -2.79 12.47
C ILE A 71 19.27 -4.01 11.88
N GLY A 72 20.31 -3.80 11.09
CA GLY A 72 21.11 -4.91 10.55
C GLY A 72 21.86 -4.49 9.30
N ASP A 73 21.15 -3.79 8.42
CA ASP A 73 21.69 -3.25 7.17
C ASP A 73 21.59 -1.73 7.13
N ASP A 74 22.41 -1.13 6.28
CA ASP A 74 22.33 0.31 6.00
C ASP A 74 20.98 0.64 5.33
N GLU A 75 20.45 1.84 5.62
CA GLU A 75 19.27 2.33 4.90
C GLU A 75 19.54 2.41 3.40
N ASN A 76 18.59 1.94 2.59
CA ASN A 76 18.75 1.80 1.14
C ASN A 76 19.94 0.92 0.74
N ALA A 77 20.22 -0.13 1.52
CA ALA A 77 21.17 -1.18 1.14
C ALA A 77 20.82 -1.79 -0.23
N TYR A 78 21.82 -2.38 -0.87
CA TYR A 78 21.63 -3.09 -2.14
C TYR A 78 20.61 -4.23 -1.99
N GLY A 79 19.89 -4.57 -3.08
CA GLY A 79 18.94 -5.69 -3.09
C GLY A 79 17.46 -5.27 -3.03
N GLY A 80 17.17 -3.97 -3.04
CA GLY A 80 15.79 -3.49 -3.08
C GLY A 80 15.65 -1.99 -3.26
N SER A 81 14.41 -1.52 -3.22
CA SER A 81 14.05 -0.11 -3.25
C SER A 81 12.58 0.09 -2.85
N VAL A 82 12.25 1.33 -2.47
CA VAL A 82 10.87 1.80 -2.40
C VAL A 82 10.65 2.92 -3.41
N SER A 83 9.48 2.95 -4.05
CA SER A 83 9.11 4.00 -5.01
C SER A 83 7.63 4.37 -4.92
N ILE A 84 7.31 5.56 -5.40
CA ILE A 84 5.94 6.08 -5.50
C ILE A 84 5.61 6.26 -6.99
N LEU A 85 4.62 5.53 -7.47
CA LEU A 85 4.11 5.62 -8.84
C LEU A 85 2.79 6.39 -8.85
N GLY A 86 2.43 6.95 -10.01
CA GLY A 86 1.16 7.67 -10.21
C GLY A 86 1.22 9.18 -9.91
N LEU A 87 2.36 9.69 -9.44
CA LEU A 87 2.59 11.12 -9.31
C LEU A 87 2.72 11.80 -10.69
N PRO A 88 2.11 12.98 -10.88
CA PRO A 88 2.29 13.76 -12.10
C PRO A 88 3.62 14.51 -12.09
N GLU A 89 4.07 14.97 -13.26
CA GLU A 89 5.21 15.91 -13.36
C GLU A 89 4.89 17.25 -12.67
N ALA A 90 3.65 17.73 -12.87
CA ALA A 90 3.08 18.86 -12.14
C ALA A 90 1.61 18.55 -11.83
N TYR A 91 1.19 18.81 -10.59
CA TYR A 91 -0.18 18.52 -10.16
C TYR A 91 -1.13 19.67 -10.49
N GLU A 92 -2.39 19.35 -10.79
CA GLU A 92 -3.45 20.36 -10.87
C GLU A 92 -4.05 20.56 -9.46
N PRO A 93 -4.21 21.81 -8.99
CA PRO A 93 -4.78 22.05 -7.66
C PRO A 93 -6.17 21.41 -7.49
N GLY A 94 -6.36 20.68 -6.39
CA GLY A 94 -7.60 19.95 -6.08
C GLY A 94 -7.82 18.66 -6.90
N ALA A 95 -6.91 18.29 -7.81
CA ALA A 95 -7.02 17.04 -8.55
C ALA A 95 -6.66 15.82 -7.70
N ILE A 96 -7.27 14.68 -8.04
CA ILE A 96 -7.10 13.42 -7.32
C ILE A 96 -6.17 12.50 -8.13
N TYR A 97 -5.17 11.94 -7.46
CA TYR A 97 -4.18 11.04 -8.04
C TYR A 97 -4.18 9.69 -7.32
N ALA A 98 -4.30 8.61 -8.08
CA ALA A 98 -4.13 7.26 -7.57
C ALA A 98 -2.64 6.92 -7.51
N LEU A 99 -2.11 6.81 -6.29
CA LEU A 99 -0.71 6.52 -6.02
C LEU A 99 -0.51 5.03 -5.71
N THR A 100 0.62 4.49 -6.18
CA THR A 100 1.07 3.15 -5.81
C THR A 100 2.41 3.23 -5.11
N VAL A 101 2.46 2.83 -3.86
CA VAL A 101 3.73 2.60 -3.15
C VAL A 101 4.20 1.20 -3.48
N VAL A 102 5.41 1.07 -4.01
CA VAL A 102 6.02 -0.20 -4.41
C VAL A 102 7.29 -0.40 -3.61
N LEU A 103 7.29 -1.42 -2.76
CA LEU A 103 8.49 -1.97 -2.13
C LEU A 103 8.92 -3.21 -2.91
N GLY A 104 10.15 -3.23 -3.39
CA GLY A 104 10.79 -4.42 -3.94
C GLY A 104 12.02 -4.75 -3.11
N ALA A 105 12.10 -5.97 -2.59
CA ALA A 105 13.25 -6.49 -1.86
C ALA A 105 13.16 -8.02 -1.89
N GLU A 106 14.28 -8.72 -2.01
CA GLU A 106 14.28 -10.19 -2.00
C GLU A 106 13.85 -10.73 -0.61
N GLU A 107 13.24 -11.92 -0.60
CA GLU A 107 12.86 -12.66 0.62
C GLU A 107 11.89 -11.91 1.56
N THR A 108 11.02 -11.05 1.00
CA THR A 108 9.99 -10.34 1.79
C THR A 108 8.84 -11.28 2.17
N THR A 109 8.70 -11.60 3.46
CA THR A 109 7.53 -12.31 4.01
C THR A 109 6.50 -11.32 4.56
N VAL A 110 6.97 -10.29 5.24
CA VAL A 110 6.17 -9.19 5.79
C VAL A 110 6.77 -7.87 5.37
N ALA A 111 5.92 -6.88 5.22
CA ALA A 111 6.33 -5.54 4.87
C ALA A 111 5.48 -4.49 5.55
N GLY A 112 5.99 -3.27 5.53
CA GLY A 112 5.32 -2.09 6.01
C GLY A 112 5.86 -0.86 5.32
N PHE A 113 5.10 0.21 5.38
CA PHE A 113 5.46 1.49 4.81
C PHE A 113 4.84 2.63 5.62
N GLN A 114 5.39 3.81 5.43
CA GLN A 114 4.76 5.04 5.82
C GLN A 114 5.01 6.10 4.77
N LEU A 115 3.94 6.76 4.34
CA LEU A 115 3.96 7.82 3.32
C LEU A 115 3.39 9.10 3.92
N SER A 116 4.05 10.24 3.69
CA SER A 116 3.48 11.56 3.92
C SER A 116 3.69 12.48 2.72
N ALA A 117 2.77 13.43 2.53
CA ALA A 117 2.84 14.49 1.52
C ALA A 117 2.82 15.84 2.22
N ARG A 118 3.85 16.66 2.03
CA ARG A 118 4.02 17.92 2.77
C ARG A 118 4.43 19.07 1.87
N PHE A 119 4.09 20.28 2.27
CA PHE A 119 4.63 21.47 1.61
C PHE A 119 6.14 21.52 1.84
N SER A 120 6.89 21.68 0.77
CA SER A 120 8.36 21.69 0.83
C SER A 120 8.93 23.05 1.22
N GLU A 121 8.17 24.12 1.04
CA GLU A 121 8.59 25.50 1.26
C GLU A 121 7.40 26.39 1.64
N GLY A 122 7.68 27.66 1.96
CA GLY A 122 6.67 28.62 2.38
C GLY A 122 6.36 28.58 3.88
N GLU A 123 5.35 29.35 4.29
CA GLU A 123 4.95 29.47 5.70
C GLU A 123 4.34 28.18 6.27
N THR A 124 3.83 27.31 5.38
CA THR A 124 3.25 26.00 5.71
C THR A 124 4.22 24.84 5.53
N ALA A 125 5.51 25.11 5.29
CA ALA A 125 6.53 24.09 5.07
C ALA A 125 6.53 23.03 6.18
N GLY A 126 6.58 21.76 5.80
CA GLY A 126 6.52 20.61 6.72
C GLY A 126 5.11 20.24 7.18
N GLY A 127 4.10 21.07 6.94
CA GLY A 127 2.69 20.70 7.13
C GLY A 127 2.16 19.80 6.02
N SER A 128 1.05 19.08 6.27
CA SER A 128 0.35 18.28 5.25
C SER A 128 0.02 19.11 4.02
N ALA A 129 0.31 18.56 2.84
CA ALA A 129 -0.07 19.14 1.56
C ALA A 129 -1.04 18.23 0.82
N GLY A 130 -2.30 18.66 0.76
CA GLY A 130 -3.40 17.86 0.23
C GLY A 130 -3.93 16.84 1.24
N GLU A 131 -4.68 15.88 0.75
CA GLU A 131 -5.34 14.85 1.56
C GLU A 131 -4.96 13.46 1.05
N LEU A 132 -4.55 12.57 1.96
CA LEU A 132 -4.31 11.16 1.67
C LEU A 132 -5.53 10.34 2.08
N ALA A 133 -5.95 9.41 1.23
CA ALA A 133 -7.05 8.50 1.52
C ALA A 133 -6.69 7.04 1.18
N PRO A 134 -7.15 6.06 1.95
CA PRO A 134 -6.93 4.65 1.64
C PRO A 134 -7.81 4.22 0.45
N VAL A 135 -7.21 3.56 -0.54
CA VAL A 135 -7.95 2.98 -1.68
C VAL A 135 -8.37 1.53 -1.41
N SER A 136 -7.64 0.84 -0.52
CA SER A 136 -7.81 -0.58 -0.23
C SER A 136 -7.91 -0.81 1.27
N PRO A 137 -8.52 -1.92 1.74
CA PRO A 137 -8.61 -2.26 3.16
C PRO A 137 -7.26 -2.64 3.79
N ARG A 138 -6.15 -2.51 3.05
CA ARG A 138 -4.78 -2.82 3.45
C ARG A 138 -4.01 -1.59 3.95
N VAL A 139 -4.62 -0.41 3.83
CA VAL A 139 -4.02 0.88 4.16
C VAL A 139 -4.92 1.61 5.15
N GLU A 140 -4.30 2.31 6.08
CA GLU A 140 -4.93 3.31 6.94
C GLU A 140 -4.23 4.65 6.75
N VAL A 141 -4.95 5.73 7.01
CA VAL A 141 -4.40 7.09 7.06
C VAL A 141 -4.71 7.68 8.43
N LYS A 142 -3.70 8.16 9.13
CA LYS A 142 -3.83 8.76 10.47
C LYS A 142 -3.01 10.04 10.56
N ALA A 143 -3.51 11.01 11.32
CA ALA A 143 -2.76 12.21 11.64
C ALA A 143 -1.81 11.93 12.82
N GLY A 144 -0.54 12.33 12.68
CA GLY A 144 0.40 12.35 13.79
C GLY A 144 0.19 13.55 14.72
N GLU A 145 0.94 13.60 15.82
CA GLU A 145 0.86 14.71 16.79
C GLU A 145 1.22 16.07 16.18
N ASN A 146 2.04 16.06 15.12
CA ASN A 146 2.39 17.25 14.33
C ASN A 146 1.30 17.68 13.33
N GLY A 147 0.13 17.01 13.33
CA GLY A 147 -0.97 17.27 12.39
C GLY A 147 -0.72 16.78 10.97
N VAL A 148 0.41 16.13 10.70
CA VAL A 148 0.70 15.56 9.37
C VAL A 148 -0.08 14.26 9.18
N ALA A 149 -0.66 14.06 8.00
CA ALA A 149 -1.29 12.81 7.61
C ALA A 149 -0.25 11.79 7.13
N TYR A 150 -0.35 10.56 7.63
CA TYR A 150 0.49 9.44 7.26
C TYR A 150 -0.36 8.28 6.78
N ALA A 151 -0.12 7.85 5.54
CA ALA A 151 -0.64 6.58 5.05
C ALA A 151 0.32 5.45 5.44
N HIS A 152 -0.21 4.34 5.94
CA HIS A 152 0.57 3.18 6.36
C HIS A 152 -0.22 1.88 6.18
N GLN A 153 0.47 0.74 6.26
CA GLN A 153 -0.18 -0.57 6.24
C GLN A 153 -0.96 -0.82 7.53
N ASN A 154 -2.04 -1.59 7.43
CA ASN A 154 -2.61 -2.30 8.56
C ASN A 154 -2.28 -3.80 8.48
N VAL A 155 -2.92 -4.62 9.33
CA VAL A 155 -2.70 -6.07 9.39
C VAL A 155 -2.85 -6.75 8.04
N ALA A 156 -3.89 -6.39 7.28
CA ALA A 156 -4.15 -6.96 5.97
C ALA A 156 -3.12 -6.48 4.93
N GLY A 157 -2.50 -5.32 5.18
CA GLY A 157 -1.43 -4.74 4.38
C GLY A 157 -0.04 -5.27 4.66
N SER A 158 0.18 -5.95 5.79
CA SER A 158 1.53 -6.39 6.18
C SER A 158 2.05 -7.64 5.45
N PRO A 159 1.25 -8.70 5.22
CA PRO A 159 1.70 -9.85 4.46
C PRO A 159 2.12 -9.45 3.04
N ALA A 160 3.30 -9.93 2.62
CA ALA A 160 3.79 -9.70 1.29
C ALA A 160 2.85 -10.28 0.24
N GLN A 161 2.58 -9.52 -0.81
CA GLN A 161 1.75 -9.98 -1.93
C GLN A 161 2.56 -10.70 -3.00
N ARG A 162 3.89 -10.54 -2.96
CA ARG A 162 4.86 -11.16 -3.86
C ARG A 162 6.04 -11.64 -3.02
N PRO A 163 6.75 -12.70 -3.44
CA PRO A 163 7.96 -13.15 -2.73
C PRO A 163 9.01 -12.04 -2.58
N ASP A 164 9.05 -11.11 -3.53
CA ASP A 164 10.08 -10.07 -3.60
C ASP A 164 9.51 -8.66 -3.32
N GLY A 165 8.44 -8.57 -2.52
CA GLY A 165 7.98 -7.28 -2.00
C GLY A 165 6.46 -7.10 -1.88
N SER A 166 6.07 -5.82 -1.75
CA SER A 166 4.69 -5.42 -1.43
C SER A 166 4.27 -4.18 -2.20
N VAL A 167 2.97 -4.06 -2.44
CA VAL A 167 2.35 -2.87 -3.02
C VAL A 167 1.19 -2.38 -2.18
N TRP A 168 1.04 -1.06 -2.10
CA TRP A 168 -0.08 -0.40 -1.42
C TRP A 168 -0.63 0.73 -2.28
N LEU A 169 -1.96 0.87 -2.26
CA LEU A 169 -2.69 1.86 -3.04
C LEU A 169 -3.22 2.96 -2.11
N VAL A 170 -2.86 4.20 -2.44
CA VAL A 170 -3.23 5.40 -1.70
C VAL A 170 -3.74 6.41 -2.71
N GLU A 171 -4.79 7.14 -2.35
CA GLU A 171 -5.26 8.27 -3.14
C GLU A 171 -4.71 9.55 -2.53
N TRP A 172 -4.31 10.50 -3.38
CA TRP A 172 -3.89 11.83 -2.96
C TRP A 172 -4.70 12.88 -3.69
N THR A 173 -5.45 13.67 -2.93
CA THR A 173 -6.07 14.91 -3.41
C THR A 173 -5.06 16.03 -3.24
N ALA A 174 -4.61 16.61 -4.34
CA ALA A 174 -3.63 17.69 -4.33
C ALA A 174 -4.15 18.95 -3.62
N PRO A 175 -3.28 19.75 -2.96
CA PRO A 175 -3.70 20.99 -2.34
C PRO A 175 -4.24 22.00 -3.36
N GLU A 176 -5.00 22.98 -2.88
CA GLU A 176 -5.50 24.09 -3.72
C GLU A 176 -4.42 25.14 -4.06
N SER A 177 -3.23 25.06 -3.44
CA SER A 177 -2.09 25.93 -3.75
C SER A 177 -1.26 25.42 -4.93
N ASP A 178 -0.36 26.25 -5.44
CA ASP A 178 0.64 25.87 -6.44
C ASP A 178 2.02 25.61 -5.84
N ASP A 179 2.13 25.58 -4.51
CA ASP A 179 3.39 25.36 -3.80
C ASP A 179 3.94 23.96 -4.03
N ALA A 180 5.26 23.82 -4.00
CA ALA A 180 5.89 22.53 -4.19
C ALA A 180 5.56 21.55 -3.04
N VAL A 181 5.13 20.35 -3.41
CA VAL A 181 4.85 19.24 -2.48
C VAL A 181 5.98 18.23 -2.55
N VAL A 182 6.44 17.77 -1.39
CA VAL A 182 7.39 16.67 -1.26
C VAL A 182 6.72 15.49 -0.59
N PHE A 183 6.83 14.34 -1.25
CA PHE A 183 6.41 13.06 -0.72
C PHE A 183 7.63 12.38 -0.12
N HIS A 184 7.48 11.88 1.11
CA HIS A 184 8.48 11.04 1.74
C HIS A 184 7.85 9.69 2.04
N VAL A 185 8.54 8.62 1.66
CA VAL A 185 8.16 7.25 1.97
C VAL A 185 9.33 6.52 2.60
N ALA A 186 9.06 5.80 3.68
CA ALA A 186 9.94 4.78 4.23
C ALA A 186 9.20 3.44 4.21
N ALA A 187 9.90 2.35 3.99
CA ALA A 187 9.34 1.00 3.98
C ALA A 187 10.32 -0.02 4.55
N ASN A 188 9.80 -1.04 5.23
CA ASN A 188 10.57 -2.18 5.72
C ASN A 188 10.17 -3.46 4.98
N SER A 189 11.17 -4.29 4.70
CA SER A 189 11.01 -5.67 4.25
C SER A 189 11.54 -6.58 5.36
N GLY A 190 10.70 -7.49 5.85
CA GLY A 190 11.08 -8.45 6.86
C GLY A 190 10.88 -9.90 6.43
N ASN A 191 11.78 -10.76 6.91
CA ASN A 191 11.83 -12.19 6.59
C ASN A 191 10.74 -13.01 7.33
N GLY A 192 10.05 -12.40 8.31
CA GLY A 192 8.94 -12.99 9.06
C GLY A 192 9.34 -13.83 10.28
N ASP A 193 10.59 -13.73 10.76
CA ASP A 193 11.08 -14.42 11.96
C ASP A 193 10.71 -13.72 13.29
N ASN A 194 9.98 -12.60 13.22
CA ASN A 194 9.61 -11.70 14.34
C ASN A 194 10.82 -11.05 15.04
N SER A 195 11.96 -10.95 14.36
CA SER A 195 13.12 -10.19 14.75
C SER A 195 13.20 -8.92 13.91
N PRO A 196 13.67 -7.79 14.47
CA PRO A 196 14.03 -6.62 13.65
C PRO A 196 15.36 -6.78 12.93
N LEU A 197 16.11 -7.86 13.22
CA LEU A 197 17.45 -8.09 12.69
C LEU A 197 17.40 -8.60 11.25
N SER A 198 18.22 -8.01 10.39
CA SER A 198 18.27 -8.34 8.94
C SER A 198 17.04 -7.91 8.15
N ASP A 199 16.17 -7.10 8.76
CA ASP A 199 15.11 -6.42 8.03
C ASP A 199 15.70 -5.28 7.20
N LEU A 200 15.31 -5.21 5.93
CA LEU A 200 15.81 -4.21 5.00
C LEU A 200 14.92 -2.98 5.03
N VAL A 201 15.53 -1.80 5.19
CA VAL A 201 14.81 -0.52 5.23
C VAL A 201 15.15 0.31 4.01
N TYR A 202 14.11 0.81 3.36
CA TYR A 202 14.23 1.66 2.18
C TYR A 202 13.50 2.97 2.40
N ARG A 203 14.04 4.05 1.85
CA ARG A 203 13.36 5.34 1.77
C ARG A 203 13.49 5.97 0.40
N ALA A 204 12.48 6.73 0.02
CA ALA A 204 12.49 7.56 -1.17
C ALA A 204 11.77 8.89 -0.91
N GLU A 205 12.16 9.89 -1.70
CA GLU A 205 11.49 11.18 -1.75
C GLU A 205 11.17 11.56 -3.19
N VAL A 206 10.04 12.21 -3.40
CA VAL A 206 9.65 12.74 -4.71
C VAL A 206 9.05 14.13 -4.51
N ARG A 207 9.58 15.12 -5.23
CA ARG A 207 9.04 16.49 -5.25
C ARG A 207 8.22 16.72 -6.51
N VAL A 208 7.03 17.28 -6.36
CA VAL A 208 6.14 17.69 -7.45
C VAL A 208 5.74 19.15 -7.29
N GLN A 209 5.54 19.83 -8.41
CA GLN A 209 5.19 21.25 -8.44
C GLN A 209 3.71 21.44 -8.75
N GLY A 210 3.11 22.48 -8.18
CA GLY A 210 1.74 22.85 -8.52
C GLY A 210 1.66 23.55 -9.86
N GLY A 211 0.75 23.08 -10.71
CA GLY A 211 0.44 23.71 -11.97
C GLY A 211 -0.26 25.03 -11.72
N ARG A 212 0.38 26.15 -12.09
CA ARG A 212 -0.26 27.48 -12.03
C ARG A 212 -1.61 27.44 -12.73
N ARG A 213 -2.68 27.70 -11.98
CA ARG A 213 -4.02 27.85 -12.52
C ARG A 213 -3.97 28.96 -13.57
N ARG A 214 -4.04 28.62 -14.86
CA ARG A 214 -4.14 29.64 -15.90
C ARG A 214 -5.48 30.33 -15.73
N SER A 215 -5.47 31.55 -15.21
CA SER A 215 -6.63 32.43 -15.27
C SER A 215 -6.99 32.61 -16.74
N ARG A 216 -8.03 31.94 -17.21
CA ARG A 216 -8.67 32.30 -18.47
C ARG A 216 -9.31 33.67 -18.26
N THR A 217 -8.55 34.73 -18.54
CA THR A 217 -9.14 36.05 -18.78
C THR A 217 -10.06 35.90 -19.98
N ILE A 218 -11.36 35.70 -19.72
CA ILE A 218 -12.39 35.91 -20.72
C ILE A 218 -12.40 37.43 -20.92
N THR A 219 -11.59 37.92 -21.85
CA THR A 219 -11.71 39.29 -22.33
C THR A 219 -13.08 39.38 -22.99
N GLY A 220 -14.05 39.92 -22.25
CA GLY A 220 -15.40 40.20 -22.70
C GLY A 220 -15.37 41.22 -23.83
N GLY A 221 -15.10 40.77 -25.05
CA GLY A 221 -15.30 41.52 -26.27
C GLY A 221 -16.80 41.71 -26.46
N ARG A 222 -17.36 42.78 -25.90
CA ARG A 222 -18.70 43.27 -26.28
C ARG A 222 -18.66 43.58 -27.77
N ARG A 223 -19.15 42.66 -28.60
CA ARG A 223 -19.53 43.00 -29.98
C ARG A 223 -20.72 43.94 -29.88
N ARG A 224 -20.49 45.24 -30.08
CA ARG A 224 -21.58 46.19 -30.34
C ARG A 224 -22.15 45.82 -31.72
N CYS A 225 -23.39 45.35 -31.76
CA CYS A 225 -24.15 45.33 -33.01
C CYS A 225 -24.42 46.79 -33.42
N PRO A 226 -24.09 47.22 -34.65
CA PRO A 226 -24.50 48.52 -35.15
C PRO A 226 -26.03 48.51 -35.32
N GLY A 227 -26.68 49.56 -34.85
CA GLY A 227 -28.14 49.70 -34.90
C GLY A 227 -28.68 49.70 -36.33
N LEU A 228 -29.84 49.05 -36.50
CA LEU A 228 -30.74 49.37 -37.60
C LEU A 228 -31.53 50.62 -37.22
N SER A 229 -31.24 51.71 -37.92
CA SER A 229 -32.08 52.88 -38.01
C SER A 229 -33.17 52.67 -39.06
N ARG A 230 -34.43 52.81 -38.62
CA ARG A 230 -35.68 53.09 -39.34
C ARG A 230 -36.15 52.12 -40.42
#